data_AF-A5IYI8-F1
#
_entry.id   AF-A5IYI8-F1
#
_cell.length_a   1.000
_cell.length_b   1.000
_cell.length_c   1.000
_cell.angle_alpha   90.00
_cell.angle_beta   90.00
_cell.angle_gamma   90.00
#
_symmetry.space_group_name_H-M   'P 1'
#
loop_
_entity.id
_entity.type
_entity.pdbx_description
1 polymer ?
#
loop_
_entity_poly.entity_id
_entity_poly.type
_entity_poly.pdbx_seq_one_letter_code
_entity_poly.pdbx_strand_id
1 'polypeptide(L)'
;MNMRREDNNTIVISGNVVNDEYYVKEFKSNKDTDGKLLKLKLHNTSGNKHNYFDIALWNANAQFILKKVKKDDLIEIIGHLESGSYSKDNEKVYFLSIVADRVKIIKTAFEDELDEKRAIVAQAYSNASKYKEVDIPTAESLIED
;
A
#
# COMPACT_ATOMS: atom_id res chain seq x y z
N MET A 1 -17.96 -2.76 -40.03
CA MET A 1 -17.27 -3.26 -38.82
C MET A 1 -16.49 -2.09 -38.25
N ASN A 2 -17.03 -1.41 -37.23
CA ASN A 2 -16.37 -0.24 -36.66
C ASN A 2 -15.19 -0.72 -35.80
N MET A 3 -13.97 -0.36 -36.19
CA MET A 3 -12.78 -0.48 -35.34
C MET A 3 -13.02 0.35 -34.08
N ARG A 4 -13.37 -0.32 -32.98
CA ARG A 4 -13.36 0.27 -31.66
C ARG A 4 -11.88 0.44 -31.31
N ARG A 5 -11.38 1.68 -31.34
CA ARG A 5 -10.04 1.99 -30.83
C ARG A 5 -10.04 1.54 -29.36
N GLU A 6 -9.15 0.62 -29.01
CA GLU A 6 -8.94 0.29 -27.60
C GLU A 6 -8.15 1.43 -26.98
N ASP A 7 -8.87 2.45 -26.51
CA ASP A 7 -8.27 3.54 -25.74
C ASP A 7 -7.92 2.97 -24.35
N ASN A 8 -6.75 2.33 -24.25
CA ASN A 8 -6.27 1.74 -23.01
C ASN A 8 -5.75 2.84 -22.07
N ASN A 9 -6.43 3.01 -20.93
CA ASN A 9 -6.03 3.88 -19.84
C ASN A 9 -6.06 3.05 -18.56
N THR A 10 -4.95 2.35 -18.29
CA THR A 10 -4.82 1.49 -17.11
C THR A 10 -3.61 1.92 -16.30
N ILE A 11 -3.79 2.05 -15.00
CA ILE A 11 -2.74 2.24 -14.00
C ILE A 11 -2.76 1.07 -13.04
N VAL A 12 -1.56 0.55 -12.74
CA VAL A 12 -1.33 -0.40 -11.65
C VAL A 12 -0.28 0.18 -10.72
N ILE A 13 -0.63 0.42 -9.47
CA ILE A 13 0.26 0.99 -8.45
C ILE A 13 0.16 0.16 -7.18
N SER A 14 1.31 -0.26 -6.66
CA SER A 14 1.41 -0.79 -5.30
C SER A 14 2.11 0.22 -4.39
N GLY A 15 1.62 0.31 -3.15
CA GLY A 15 2.20 1.20 -2.13
C GLY A 15 1.55 1.00 -0.77
N ASN A 16 2.24 1.48 0.26
CA ASN A 16 1.77 1.46 1.64
C ASN A 16 0.77 2.60 1.87
N VAL A 17 -0.27 2.32 2.65
CA VAL A 17 -1.27 3.32 3.04
C VAL A 17 -0.68 4.29 4.06
N VAL A 18 -0.67 5.59 3.72
CA VAL A 18 0.02 6.61 4.52
C VAL A 18 -0.66 6.88 5.87
N ASN A 19 -1.99 6.84 5.90
CA ASN A 19 -2.79 7.07 7.09
C ASN A 19 -4.17 6.43 6.93
N ASP A 20 -4.89 6.28 8.04
CA ASP A 20 -6.27 5.78 8.11
C ASP A 20 -7.31 6.90 8.31
N GLU A 21 -6.86 8.16 8.34
CA GLU A 21 -7.70 9.36 8.33
C GLU A 21 -8.05 9.78 6.89
N TYR A 22 -9.05 9.10 6.33
CA TYR A 22 -9.46 9.36 4.94
C TYR A 22 -10.40 10.55 4.80
N TYR A 23 -10.26 11.32 3.71
CA TYR A 23 -11.34 12.19 3.26
C TYR A 23 -12.49 11.33 2.74
N VAL A 24 -13.65 11.41 3.39
CA VAL A 24 -14.86 10.68 3.01
C VAL A 24 -15.97 11.68 2.72
N LYS A 25 -16.63 11.51 1.56
CA LYS A 25 -17.83 12.27 1.20
C LYS A 25 -18.93 11.31 0.80
N GLU A 26 -20.06 11.41 1.48
CA GLU A 26 -21.28 10.71 1.10
C GLU A 26 -22.19 11.66 0.35
N PHE A 27 -22.91 11.15 -0.64
CA PHE A 27 -23.84 11.94 -1.43
C PHE A 27 -25.10 11.14 -1.72
N LYS A 28 -26.24 11.82 -1.55
CA LYS A 28 -27.55 11.30 -1.96
C LYS A 28 -27.56 11.22 -3.48
N SER A 29 -27.77 10.02 -4.00
CA SER A 29 -27.99 9.83 -5.44
C SER A 29 -29.47 9.88 -5.72
N ASN A 30 -29.85 10.42 -6.88
CA ASN A 30 -31.23 10.33 -7.38
C ASN A 30 -31.56 8.91 -7.92
N LYS A 31 -30.57 8.01 -7.92
CA LYS A 31 -30.71 6.57 -8.19
C LYS A 31 -30.67 5.83 -6.86
N ASP A 32 -31.26 4.62 -6.79
CA ASP A 32 -31.52 3.79 -5.59
C ASP A 32 -30.34 3.50 -4.62
N THR A 33 -29.14 4.00 -4.88
CA THR A 33 -27.97 3.84 -4.00
C THR A 33 -27.26 5.16 -3.76
N ASP A 34 -27.22 5.56 -2.49
CA ASP A 34 -26.33 6.61 -1.98
C ASP A 34 -24.89 6.31 -2.41
N GLY A 35 -24.19 7.34 -2.88
CA GLY A 35 -22.82 7.21 -3.32
C GLY A 35 -21.83 7.62 -2.25
N LYS A 36 -20.63 7.03 -2.33
CA LYS A 36 -19.53 7.30 -1.40
C LYS A 36 -18.24 7.54 -2.17
N LEU A 37 -17.56 8.63 -1.86
CA LEU A 37 -16.20 8.93 -2.29
C LEU A 37 -15.26 8.82 -1.10
N LEU A 38 -14.14 8.15 -1.29
CA LEU A 38 -13.03 8.13 -0.36
C LEU A 38 -11.75 8.53 -1.10
N LYS A 39 -10.94 9.42 -0.52
CA LYS A 39 -9.59 9.70 -0.99
C LYS A 39 -8.57 9.13 -0.01
N LEU A 40 -7.67 8.29 -0.51
CA LEU A 40 -6.54 7.74 0.24
C LEU A 40 -5.22 8.16 -0.43
N LYS A 41 -4.15 8.15 0.35
CA LYS A 41 -2.80 8.41 -0.14
C LYS A 41 -1.95 7.15 -0.03
N LEU A 42 -1.29 6.77 -1.12
CA LEU A 42 -0.29 5.69 -1.13
C LEU A 42 1.11 6.26 -1.18
N HIS A 43 2.01 5.63 -0.44
CA HIS A 43 3.44 5.87 -0.50
C HIS A 43 4.14 4.66 -1.12
N ASN A 44 5.03 4.91 -2.07
CA ASN A 44 6.00 3.90 -2.48
C ASN A 44 7.38 4.52 -2.70
N THR A 45 8.36 3.65 -2.86
CA THR A 45 9.73 4.04 -3.21
C THR A 45 10.10 3.48 -4.57
N SER A 46 10.76 4.30 -5.39
CA SER A 46 11.31 3.87 -6.68
C SER A 46 12.66 4.54 -6.88
N GLY A 47 13.74 3.75 -6.96
CA GLY A 47 15.10 4.28 -7.14
C GLY A 47 15.49 5.35 -6.13
N ASN A 48 15.24 5.09 -4.83
CA ASN A 48 15.48 6.01 -3.70
C ASN A 48 14.61 7.29 -3.69
N LYS A 49 13.61 7.41 -4.56
CA LYS A 49 12.63 8.50 -4.52
C LYS A 49 11.35 8.05 -3.84
N HIS A 50 10.85 8.87 -2.92
CA HIS A 50 9.55 8.69 -2.29
C HIS A 50 8.48 9.29 -3.19
N ASN A 51 7.49 8.49 -3.60
CA ASN A 51 6.34 8.98 -4.36
C ASN A 51 5.09 8.87 -3.51
N TYR A 52 4.21 9.85 -3.64
CA TYR A 52 2.91 9.88 -2.99
C TYR A 52 1.81 10.04 -4.03
N PHE A 53 0.83 9.16 -3.99
CA PHE A 53 -0.27 9.13 -4.96
C PHE A 53 -1.60 9.33 -4.26
N ASP A 54 -2.38 10.30 -4.73
CA ASP A 54 -3.76 10.49 -4.29
C ASP A 54 -4.68 9.61 -5.14
N ILE A 55 -5.37 8.69 -4.47
CA ILE A 55 -6.26 7.71 -5.08
C ILE A 55 -7.69 8.03 -4.69
N ALA A 56 -8.58 8.15 -5.69
CA ALA A 56 -10.01 8.30 -5.50
C ALA A 56 -10.70 6.93 -5.63
N LEU A 57 -11.54 6.59 -4.64
CA LEU A 57 -12.30 5.35 -4.63
C LEU A 57 -13.78 5.64 -4.47
N TRP A 58 -14.59 4.92 -5.23
CA TRP A 58 -16.03 5.07 -5.21
C TRP A 58 -16.70 3.84 -4.61
N ASN A 59 -17.80 4.08 -3.90
CA ASN A 59 -18.79 3.07 -3.51
C ASN A 59 -18.17 1.83 -2.85
N ALA A 60 -18.26 0.67 -3.49
CA ALA A 60 -17.77 -0.60 -2.95
C ALA A 60 -16.27 -0.56 -2.61
N ASN A 61 -15.45 0.07 -3.45
CA ASN A 61 -14.01 0.21 -3.19
C ASN A 61 -13.75 1.11 -1.98
N ALA A 62 -14.49 2.22 -1.85
CA ALA A 62 -14.41 3.08 -0.68
C ALA A 62 -14.81 2.35 0.62
N GLN A 63 -15.90 1.57 0.57
CA GLN A 63 -16.34 0.76 1.71
C GLN A 63 -15.35 -0.35 2.07
N PHE A 64 -14.71 -0.97 1.07
CA PHE A 64 -13.69 -1.98 1.27
C PHE A 64 -12.50 -1.41 2.05
N ILE A 65 -11.97 -0.26 1.61
CA ILE A 65 -10.86 0.43 2.31
C ILE A 65 -11.23 0.70 3.77
N LEU A 66 -12.38 1.35 4.02
CA LEU A 66 -12.81 1.70 5.38
C LEU A 66 -12.92 0.51 6.33
N LYS A 67 -13.30 -0.67 5.80
CA LYS A 67 -13.54 -1.87 6.61
C LYS A 67 -12.30 -2.73 6.82
N LYS A 68 -11.39 -2.75 5.84
CA LYS A 68 -10.38 -3.81 5.73
C LYS A 68 -8.95 -3.30 5.68
N VAL A 69 -8.74 -2.02 5.40
CA VAL A 69 -7.40 -1.47 5.18
C VAL A 69 -7.03 -0.51 6.29
N LYS A 70 -5.82 -0.68 6.83
CA LYS A 70 -5.22 0.12 7.89
C LYS A 70 -4.00 0.86 7.37
N LYS A 71 -3.54 1.82 8.18
CA LYS A 71 -2.25 2.48 7.95
C LYS A 71 -1.15 1.43 7.82
N ASP A 72 -0.19 1.71 6.94
CA ASP A 72 0.99 0.90 6.62
C ASP A 72 0.71 -0.43 5.89
N ASP A 73 -0.56 -0.82 5.69
CA ASP A 73 -0.91 -1.94 4.80
C ASP A 73 -0.39 -1.67 3.38
N LEU A 74 0.23 -2.69 2.77
CA LEU A 74 0.64 -2.69 1.37
C LEU A 74 -0.54 -3.10 0.50
N ILE A 75 -1.01 -2.20 -0.35
CA ILE A 75 -2.13 -2.46 -1.27
C ILE A 75 -1.73 -2.22 -2.73
N GLU A 76 -2.41 -2.93 -3.64
CA GLU A 76 -2.36 -2.71 -5.08
C GLU A 76 -3.66 -2.07 -5.56
N ILE A 77 -3.53 -0.99 -6.33
CA ILE A 77 -4.60 -0.33 -7.06
C ILE A 77 -4.49 -0.70 -8.53
N ILE A 78 -5.59 -1.17 -9.10
CA ILE A 78 -5.80 -1.23 -10.54
C ILE A 78 -6.89 -0.21 -10.87
N GLY A 79 -6.58 0.74 -11.73
CA GLY A 79 -7.44 1.87 -12.01
C GLY A 79 -7.10 2.56 -13.32
N HIS A 80 -7.49 3.82 -13.43
CA HIS A 80 -7.26 4.66 -14.61
C HIS A 80 -6.99 6.11 -14.21
N LEU A 81 -6.39 6.87 -15.11
CA LEU A 81 -6.27 8.32 -14.95
C LEU A 81 -7.55 9.02 -15.39
N GLU A 82 -8.09 9.85 -14.52
CA GLU A 82 -9.16 10.76 -14.87
C GLU A 82 -8.61 12.19 -14.86
N SER A 83 -8.69 12.87 -16.00
CA SER A 83 -8.42 14.30 -16.08
C SER A 83 -9.72 15.07 -16.29
N GLY A 84 -9.79 16.25 -15.72
CA GLY A 84 -10.96 17.08 -15.83
C GLY A 84 -10.68 18.53 -15.47
N SER A 85 -11.73 19.33 -15.44
CA SER A 85 -11.65 20.70 -14.99
C SER A 85 -12.96 21.15 -14.35
N TYR A 86 -12.86 22.05 -13.39
CA TYR A 86 -14.02 22.72 -12.79
C TYR A 86 -13.75 24.22 -12.65
N SER A 87 -14.80 25.03 -12.61
CA SER A 87 -14.69 26.46 -12.32
C SER A 87 -14.76 26.67 -10.81
N LYS A 88 -13.80 27.43 -10.28
CA LYS A 88 -13.79 27.88 -8.89
C LYS A 88 -13.31 29.33 -8.88
N ASP A 89 -14.06 30.21 -8.23
CA ASP A 89 -13.69 31.63 -8.10
C ASP A 89 -13.43 32.33 -9.46
N ASN A 90 -14.24 32.02 -10.48
CA ASN A 90 -14.08 32.46 -11.89
C ASN A 90 -12.81 31.97 -12.61
N GLU A 91 -12.02 31.08 -11.99
CA GLU A 91 -10.87 30.44 -12.62
C GLU A 91 -11.18 28.98 -12.99
N LYS A 92 -10.64 28.54 -14.14
CA LYS A 92 -10.76 27.14 -14.58
C LYS A 92 -9.60 26.34 -13.98
N VAL A 93 -9.91 25.45 -13.05
CA VAL A 93 -8.95 24.58 -12.38
C VAL A 93 -8.94 23.23 -13.10
N TYR A 94 -7.76 22.78 -13.53
CA TYR A 94 -7.56 21.45 -14.10
C TYR A 94 -7.09 20.47 -13.02
N PHE A 95 -7.53 19.22 -13.11
CA PHE A 95 -7.08 18.16 -12.22
C PHE A 95 -6.74 16.89 -12.99
N LEU A 96 -5.88 16.08 -12.37
CA LEU A 96 -5.58 14.72 -12.75
C LEU A 96 -5.73 13.86 -11.49
N SER A 97 -6.49 12.78 -11.57
CA SER A 97 -6.77 11.88 -10.45
C SER A 97 -6.57 10.43 -10.86
N ILE A 98 -6.07 9.61 -9.96
CA ILE A 98 -6.08 8.16 -10.13
C ILE A 98 -7.37 7.64 -9.52
N VAL A 99 -8.23 7.04 -10.34
CA VAL A 99 -9.49 6.46 -9.90
C VAL A 99 -9.32 4.94 -9.81
N ALA A 100 -9.58 4.37 -8.63
CA ALA A 100 -9.43 2.94 -8.39
C ALA A 100 -10.66 2.15 -8.85
N ASP A 101 -10.46 1.25 -9.80
CA ASP A 101 -11.46 0.29 -10.27
C ASP A 101 -11.45 -0.98 -9.39
N ARG A 102 -10.27 -1.38 -8.93
CA ARG A 102 -10.07 -2.53 -8.03
C ARG A 102 -8.95 -2.25 -7.03
N VAL A 103 -9.14 -2.76 -5.82
CA VAL A 103 -8.15 -2.76 -4.74
C VAL A 103 -7.83 -4.20 -4.35
N LYS A 104 -6.55 -4.49 -4.08
CA LYS A 104 -6.10 -5.73 -3.44
C LYS A 104 -5.20 -5.41 -2.26
N ILE A 105 -5.38 -6.12 -1.16
CA ILE A 105 -4.41 -6.13 -0.06
C ILE A 105 -3.32 -7.13 -0.46
N ILE A 106 -2.07 -6.67 -0.47
CA ILE A 106 -0.90 -7.51 -0.77
C ILE A 106 -0.30 -8.03 0.53
N LYS A 107 -0.17 -7.15 1.52
CA LYS A 107 0.35 -7.48 2.86
C LYS A 107 -0.23 -6.52 3.89
N THR A 108 -0.59 -7.02 5.05
CA THR A 108 -1.03 -6.19 6.17
C THR A 108 0.15 -5.75 7.04
N ALA A 109 0.02 -4.61 7.71
CA ALA A 109 1.04 -4.11 8.64
C ALA A 109 1.36 -5.14 9.76
N PHE A 110 0.34 -5.89 10.20
CA PHE A 110 0.52 -6.96 11.18
C PHE A 110 1.37 -8.13 10.65
N GLU A 111 1.12 -8.57 9.41
CA GLU A 111 1.93 -9.61 8.77
C GLU A 111 3.38 -9.14 8.60
N ASP A 112 3.58 -7.86 8.29
CA ASP A 112 4.91 -7.27 8.16
C ASP A 112 5.69 -7.29 9.48
N GLU A 113 5.07 -6.81 10.56
CA GLU A 113 5.66 -6.85 11.91
C GLU A 113 5.97 -8.28 12.36
N LEU A 114 5.10 -9.24 12.03
CA LEU A 114 5.29 -10.64 12.39
C LEU A 114 6.49 -11.25 11.64
N ASP A 115 6.66 -10.93 10.36
CA ASP A 115 7.79 -11.39 9.55
C ASP A 115 9.11 -10.80 10.06
N GLU A 116 9.14 -9.52 10.44
CA GLU A 116 10.30 -8.88 11.04
C GLU A 116 10.71 -9.58 12.35
N LYS A 117 9.75 -9.84 13.24
CA LYS A 117 10.01 -10.56 14.51
C LYS A 117 10.56 -11.97 14.25
N ARG A 118 9.99 -12.68 13.28
CA ARG A 118 10.47 -14.02 12.90
C ARG A 118 11.89 -13.99 12.35
N ALA A 119 12.24 -12.99 11.55
CA ALA A 119 13.58 -12.82 11.01
C ALA A 119 14.62 -12.55 12.11
N ILE A 120 14.29 -11.70 13.09
CA ILE A 120 15.16 -11.41 14.25
C ILE A 120 15.41 -12.70 15.04
N VAL A 121 14.37 -13.47 15.32
CA VAL A 121 14.47 -14.73 16.06
C VAL A 121 15.34 -15.74 15.29
N ALA A 122 15.12 -15.90 13.98
CA ALA A 122 15.92 -16.79 13.14
C ALA A 122 17.41 -16.39 13.12
N GLN A 123 17.71 -15.09 13.04
CA GLN A 123 19.08 -14.59 13.10
C GLN A 123 19.73 -14.86 14.46
N ALA A 124 18.99 -14.70 15.57
CA ALA A 124 19.48 -15.00 16.91
C ALA A 124 19.84 -16.50 17.07
N TYR A 125 19.00 -17.41 16.55
CA TYR A 125 19.28 -18.84 16.56
C TYR A 125 20.49 -19.22 15.69
N SER A 126 20.64 -18.61 14.51
CA SER A 126 21.82 -18.80 13.65
C SER A 126 23.12 -18.37 14.35
N ASN A 127 23.10 -17.19 14.97
CA ASN A 127 24.24 -16.68 15.72
C ASN A 127 24.60 -17.58 16.92
N ALA A 128 23.61 -18.01 17.70
CA ALA A 128 23.84 -18.88 18.85
C ALA A 128 24.44 -20.25 18.47
N SER A 129 24.06 -20.78 17.30
CA SER A 129 24.61 -22.04 16.78
C SER A 129 26.09 -21.87 16.38
N LYS A 130 26.44 -20.73 15.77
CA LYS A 130 27.83 -20.39 15.43
C LYS A 130 28.76 -20.33 16.65
N TYR A 131 28.28 -19.88 17.81
CA TYR A 131 29.08 -19.86 19.05
C TYR A 131 29.25 -21.23 19.71
N LYS A 132 28.38 -22.21 19.42
CA LYS A 132 28.54 -23.59 19.92
C LYS A 132 29.56 -24.40 19.13
N GLU A 133 29.90 -23.97 17.92
CA GLU A 133 30.94 -24.60 17.07
C GLU A 133 32.34 -23.99 17.25
N VAL A 134 32.46 -22.91 18.02
CA VAL A 134 33.79 -22.41 18.42
C VAL A 134 34.30 -23.38 19.49
N ASP A 135 35.33 -24.16 19.15
CA ASP A 135 36.00 -25.09 20.06
C ASP A 135 36.28 -24.38 21.39
N ILE A 136 35.56 -24.78 22.43
CA ILE A 136 35.89 -24.42 23.79
C ILE A 136 37.18 -25.18 24.08
N PRO A 137 38.31 -24.51 24.36
CA PRO A 137 39.53 -25.21 24.74
C PRO A 137 39.19 -26.11 25.91
N THR A 138 39.31 -27.43 25.74
CA THR A 138 39.13 -28.37 26.84
C THR A 138 40.15 -28.01 27.91
N ALA A 139 39.81 -28.23 29.18
CA ALA A 139 40.72 -27.93 30.29
C ALA A 139 42.11 -28.60 30.14
N GLU A 140 42.20 -29.66 29.33
CA GLU A 140 43.43 -30.35 28.92
C GLU A 140 44.34 -29.51 28.03
N SER A 141 43.83 -28.59 27.20
CA SER A 141 44.65 -27.71 26.36
C SER A 141 45.14 -26.44 27.08
N LEU A 142 44.83 -26.29 28.37
CA LEU A 142 45.29 -25.21 29.26
C LEU A 142 46.33 -25.70 30.28
N ILE A 143 46.74 -26.97 30.20
CA ILE A 143 47.75 -27.59 31.05
C ILE A 143 48.84 -28.20 30.14
N GLU A 144 49.54 -27.37 29.37
CA GLU A 144 50.89 -27.68 28.90
C GLU A 144 51.77 -26.42 29.01
N ASP A 145 52.83 -26.59 29.81
CA ASP A 145 53.99 -25.76 30.20
C ASP A 145 53.78 -24.41 30.92
#